data_AF-A0A1F2REE4-F1
#
_entry.id   AF-A0A1F2REE4-F1
#
_cell.length_a   1.000
_cell.length_b   1.000
_cell.length_c   1.000
_cell.angle_alpha   90.00
_cell.angle_beta   90.00
_cell.angle_gamma   90.00
#
_symmetry.space_group_name_H-M   'P 1'
#
loop_
_entity.id
_entity.type
_entity.pdbx_description
1 polymer ?
#
loop_
_entity_poly.entity_id
_entity_poly.type
_entity_poly.pdbx_seq_one_letter_code
_entity_poly.pdbx_strand_id
1 'polypeptide(L)'
;MRTLAAILLGGWLIGSIVVGAAAAQNFYMIDKLLNSVESPRPFLNITARMESGEARGILRFLVSELNRYYFRTWEWVEILFGAILLFLAFKYFGDKKLIIGFAVMLGIVLLMSFYVTPQMIDVGRKLDFVPREPAPPELSWFGMLHGLYSVLDLIMLVIGIWMSVLLAKIPDLKR
;
A
#
# COMPACT_ATOMS: atom_id res chain seq x y z
N MET A 1 12.14 -1.80 -25.47
CA MET A 1 11.66 -0.78 -24.50
C MET A 1 10.21 -1.00 -24.09
N ARG A 2 9.29 -1.27 -25.03
CA ARG A 2 7.88 -1.59 -24.71
C ARG A 2 7.71 -2.75 -23.72
N THR A 3 8.40 -3.88 -23.93
CA THR A 3 8.37 -5.04 -23.02
C THR A 3 8.81 -4.69 -21.59
N LEU A 4 9.89 -3.92 -21.44
CA LEU A 4 10.36 -3.47 -20.13
C LEU A 4 9.31 -2.59 -19.44
N ALA A 5 8.73 -1.62 -20.17
CA ALA A 5 7.65 -0.80 -19.64
C ALA A 5 6.43 -1.65 -19.22
N ALA A 6 6.08 -2.68 -19.98
CA ALA A 6 4.99 -3.58 -19.64
C ALA A 6 5.29 -4.42 -18.38
N ILE A 7 6.52 -4.90 -18.22
CA ILE A 7 6.95 -5.63 -17.00
C ILE A 7 6.90 -4.71 -15.78
N LEU A 8 7.40 -3.48 -15.89
CA LEU A 8 7.40 -2.51 -14.80
C LEU A 8 5.97 -2.12 -14.40
N LEU A 9 5.13 -1.79 -15.38
CA LEU A 9 3.73 -1.43 -15.14
C LEU A 9 2.92 -2.60 -14.57
N GLY A 10 3.13 -3.82 -15.10
CA GLY A 10 2.51 -5.03 -14.56
C GLY A 10 2.98 -5.33 -13.14
N GLY A 11 4.28 -5.17 -12.86
CA GLY A 11 4.86 -5.31 -11.53
C GLY A 11 4.33 -4.28 -10.53
N TRP A 12 4.08 -3.06 -10.98
CA TRP A 12 3.42 -2.03 -10.19
C TRP A 12 1.99 -2.48 -9.81
N LEU A 13 1.12 -2.74 -10.79
CA LEU A 13 -0.28 -3.14 -10.54
C LEU A 13 -0.37 -4.39 -9.66
N ILE A 14 0.39 -5.41 -10.07
CA ILE A 14 1.08 -6.42 -9.26
C ILE A 14 1.12 -6.16 -7.75
N GLY A 15 2.19 -5.44 -7.39
CA GLY A 15 2.57 -5.20 -6.02
C GLY A 15 1.57 -4.35 -5.25
N SER A 16 0.87 -3.39 -5.87
CA SER A 16 -0.16 -2.62 -5.16
C SER A 16 -1.28 -3.53 -4.65
N ILE A 17 -1.74 -4.47 -5.48
CA ILE A 17 -2.74 -5.47 -5.06
C ILE A 17 -2.18 -6.39 -3.96
N VAL A 18 -0.94 -6.87 -4.12
CA VAL A 18 -0.32 -7.79 -3.15
C VAL A 18 -0.09 -7.11 -1.81
N VAL A 19 0.39 -5.86 -1.79
CA VAL A 19 0.63 -5.09 -0.56
C VAL A 19 -0.68 -4.78 0.14
N GLY A 20 -1.72 -4.38 -0.59
CA GLY A 20 -3.07 -4.19 -0.04
C GLY A 20 -3.63 -5.47 0.57
N ALA A 21 -3.50 -6.61 -0.13
CA ALA A 21 -3.93 -7.91 0.37
C ALA A 21 -3.13 -8.34 1.62
N ALA A 22 -1.81 -8.17 1.61
CA ALA A 22 -0.94 -8.48 2.74
C ALA A 22 -1.33 -7.66 3.98
N ALA A 23 -1.63 -6.37 3.81
CA ALA A 23 -2.04 -5.50 4.91
C ALA A 23 -3.35 -5.96 5.57
N ALA A 24 -4.33 -6.38 4.78
CA ALA A 24 -5.58 -6.96 5.27
C ALA A 24 -5.34 -8.32 5.96
N GLN A 25 -4.56 -9.22 5.34
CA GLN A 25 -4.25 -10.54 5.88
C GLN A 25 -3.49 -10.46 7.22
N ASN A 26 -2.61 -9.48 7.39
CA ASN A 26 -1.89 -9.30 8.65
C ASN A 26 -2.83 -9.06 9.84
N PHE A 27 -3.90 -8.26 9.66
CA PHE A 27 -4.89 -8.06 10.73
C PHE A 27 -5.73 -9.31 10.98
N TYR A 28 -6.14 -10.03 9.93
CA TYR A 28 -6.84 -11.30 10.06
C TYR A 28 -6.02 -12.35 10.82
N MET A 29 -4.70 -12.34 10.62
CA MET A 29 -3.77 -13.26 11.28
C MET A 29 -3.78 -13.12 12.81
N ILE A 30 -4.08 -11.95 13.36
CA ILE A 30 -4.17 -11.75 14.82
C ILE A 30 -5.27 -12.64 15.40
N ASP A 31 -6.47 -12.58 14.83
CA ASP A 31 -7.60 -13.38 15.28
C ASP A 31 -7.36 -14.87 15.06
N LYS A 32 -6.70 -15.24 13.95
CA LYS A 32 -6.28 -16.62 13.71
C LYS A 32 -5.29 -17.10 14.78
N LEU A 33 -4.26 -16.33 15.12
CA LEU A 33 -3.26 -16.73 16.10
C LEU A 33 -3.83 -16.85 17.52
N LEU A 34 -4.71 -15.94 17.93
CA LEU A 34 -5.27 -15.95 19.28
C LEU A 34 -6.37 -17.00 19.48
N ASN A 35 -7.08 -17.39 18.43
CA ASN A 35 -8.26 -18.27 18.55
C ASN A 35 -8.10 -19.64 17.85
N SER A 36 -7.03 -19.88 17.10
CA SER A 36 -6.83 -21.15 16.39
C SER A 36 -6.31 -22.24 17.33
N VAL A 37 -6.90 -23.43 17.21
CA VAL A 37 -6.41 -24.68 17.82
C VAL A 37 -5.03 -25.08 17.26
N GLU A 38 -4.66 -24.59 16.08
CA GLU A 38 -3.37 -24.82 15.44
C GLU A 38 -2.23 -24.00 16.06
N SER A 39 -2.53 -22.96 16.85
CA SER A 39 -1.51 -22.14 17.49
C SER A 39 -0.71 -22.96 18.51
N PRO A 40 0.62 -22.80 18.58
CA PRO A 40 1.44 -23.56 19.52
C PRO A 40 0.95 -23.39 20.96
N ARG A 41 0.74 -24.49 21.68
CA ARG A 41 0.29 -24.47 23.09
C ARG A 41 1.12 -23.54 23.99
N PRO A 42 2.47 -23.46 23.86
CA PRO A 42 3.26 -22.50 24.63
C PRO A 42 2.86 -21.04 24.40
N PHE A 43 2.57 -20.67 23.15
CA PHE A 43 2.11 -19.31 22.80
C PHE A 43 0.76 -19.02 23.44
N LEU A 44 -0.22 -19.92 23.29
CA LEU A 44 -1.55 -19.77 23.89
C LEU A 44 -1.49 -19.67 25.42
N ASN A 45 -0.62 -20.44 26.06
CA ASN A 45 -0.42 -20.39 27.51
C ASN A 45 0.18 -19.06 27.98
N ILE A 46 1.06 -18.44 27.18
CA ILE A 46 1.62 -17.12 27.48
C ILE A 46 0.54 -16.05 27.33
N THR A 47 -0.20 -16.06 26.21
CA THR A 47 -1.24 -15.06 25.95
C THR A 47 -2.44 -15.18 26.90
N ALA A 48 -2.76 -16.38 27.38
CA ALA A 48 -3.83 -16.60 28.35
C ALA A 48 -3.53 -16.04 29.76
N ARG A 49 -2.25 -15.74 30.05
CA ARG A 49 -1.82 -15.13 31.33
C ARG A 49 -1.80 -13.60 31.28
N MET A 50 -1.94 -13.01 30.10
CA MET A 50 -1.98 -11.56 29.91
C MET A 50 -3.35 -10.99 30.31
N GLU A 51 -3.42 -9.69 30.53
CA GLU A 51 -4.70 -9.02 30.77
C GLU A 51 -5.61 -9.12 29.54
N SER A 52 -6.92 -9.05 29.76
CA SER A 52 -7.90 -9.18 28.67
C SER A 52 -7.65 -8.13 27.58
N GLY A 53 -7.40 -8.59 26.35
CA GLY A 53 -7.13 -7.74 25.20
C GLY A 53 -5.68 -7.26 25.05
N GLU A 54 -4.81 -7.46 26.04
CA GLU A 54 -3.41 -7.04 26.00
C GLU A 54 -2.63 -7.74 24.87
N ALA A 55 -2.75 -9.08 24.78
CA ALA A 55 -2.14 -9.86 23.70
C ALA A 55 -2.58 -9.38 22.31
N ARG A 56 -3.88 -9.09 22.16
CA ARG A 56 -4.45 -8.55 20.93
C ARG A 56 -3.89 -7.16 20.62
N GLY A 57 -3.74 -6.31 21.63
CA GLY A 57 -3.16 -4.97 21.50
C GLY A 57 -1.71 -5.02 21.00
N ILE A 58 -0.87 -5.85 21.60
CA ILE A 58 0.54 -6.02 21.21
C ILE A 58 0.66 -6.54 19.77
N LEU A 59 -0.11 -7.59 19.41
CA LEU A 59 -0.11 -8.13 18.05
C LEU A 59 -0.64 -7.12 17.04
N ARG A 60 -1.65 -6.32 17.42
CA ARG A 60 -2.18 -5.24 16.57
C ARG A 60 -1.12 -4.18 16.32
N PHE A 61 -0.37 -3.77 17.35
CA PHE A 61 0.74 -2.83 17.20
C PHE A 61 1.83 -3.38 16.26
N LEU A 62 2.24 -4.64 16.44
CA LEU A 62 3.21 -5.29 15.56
C LEU A 62 2.75 -5.30 14.10
N VAL A 63 1.50 -5.70 13.86
CA VAL A 63 0.88 -5.72 12.52
C VAL A 63 0.79 -4.30 11.94
N SER A 64 0.45 -3.30 12.75
CA SER A 64 0.45 -1.90 12.33
C SER A 64 1.83 -1.47 11.84
N GLU A 65 2.91 -1.75 12.60
CA GLU A 65 4.28 -1.41 12.18
C GLU A 65 4.71 -2.19 10.92
N LEU A 66 4.34 -3.47 10.80
CA LEU A 66 4.61 -4.26 9.60
C LEU A 66 3.93 -3.67 8.36
N ASN A 67 2.66 -3.27 8.49
CA ASN A 67 1.92 -2.62 7.42
C ASN A 67 2.52 -1.26 7.06
N ARG A 68 2.91 -0.44 8.05
CA ARG A 68 3.62 0.84 7.82
C ARG A 68 4.89 0.61 7.02
N TYR A 69 5.67 -0.41 7.36
CA TYR A 69 6.88 -0.80 6.63
C TYR A 69 6.58 -1.24 5.19
N TYR A 70 5.58 -2.10 4.98
CA TYR A 70 5.19 -2.58 3.66
C TYR A 70 4.73 -1.44 2.74
N PHE A 71 3.81 -0.59 3.20
CA PHE A 71 3.33 0.55 2.43
C PHE A 71 4.48 1.52 2.11
N ARG A 72 5.31 1.87 3.09
CA ARG A 72 6.43 2.78 2.85
C ARG A 72 7.45 2.23 1.86
N THR A 73 7.77 0.94 1.99
CA THR A 73 8.72 0.28 1.07
C THR A 73 8.14 0.23 -0.34
N TRP A 74 6.87 -0.13 -0.45
CA TRP A 74 6.19 -0.21 -1.73
C TRP A 74 6.07 1.14 -2.42
N GLU A 75 5.69 2.20 -1.71
CA GLU A 75 5.67 3.57 -2.22
C GLU A 75 7.01 4.00 -2.85
N TRP A 76 8.14 3.65 -2.23
CA TRP A 76 9.46 3.94 -2.83
C TRP A 76 9.71 3.15 -4.13
N VAL A 77 9.25 1.90 -4.19
CA VAL A 77 9.29 1.11 -5.43
C VAL A 77 8.39 1.71 -6.50
N GLU A 78 7.22 2.21 -6.15
CA GLU A 78 6.29 2.89 -7.06
C GLU A 78 6.87 4.19 -7.60
N ILE A 79 7.54 5.00 -6.76
CA ILE A 79 8.27 6.20 -7.20
C ILE A 79 9.34 5.81 -8.23
N LEU A 80 10.13 4.76 -7.95
CA LEU A 80 11.16 4.28 -8.86
C LEU A 80 10.55 3.82 -10.20
N PHE A 81 9.48 3.02 -10.15
CA PHE A 81 8.78 2.54 -11.34
C PHE A 81 8.18 3.69 -12.13
N GLY A 82 7.54 4.66 -11.47
CA GLY A 82 6.98 5.86 -12.10
C GLY A 82 8.02 6.72 -12.78
N ALA A 83 9.17 6.96 -12.13
CA ALA A 83 10.26 7.69 -12.73
C ALA A 83 10.80 6.98 -14.00
N ILE A 84 11.01 5.67 -13.94
CA ILE A 84 11.48 4.89 -15.09
C ILE A 84 10.44 4.87 -16.20
N LEU A 85 9.17 4.61 -15.91
CA LEU A 85 8.09 4.57 -16.90
C LEU A 85 7.91 5.93 -17.60
N LEU A 86 7.94 7.01 -16.83
CA LEU A 86 7.87 8.37 -17.37
C LEU A 86 9.06 8.66 -18.28
N PHE A 87 10.28 8.30 -17.85
CA PHE A 87 11.48 8.41 -18.68
C PHE A 87 11.35 7.60 -19.99
N LEU A 88 10.87 6.36 -19.91
CA LEU A 88 10.68 5.52 -21.10
C LEU A 88 9.66 6.14 -22.07
N ALA A 89 8.57 6.70 -21.54
CA ALA A 89 7.55 7.36 -22.35
C ALA A 89 8.09 8.60 -23.08
N PHE A 90 8.86 9.46 -22.39
CA PHE A 90 9.50 10.60 -23.03
C PHE A 90 10.56 10.20 -24.06
N LYS A 91 11.45 9.26 -23.71
CA LYS A 91 12.63 8.96 -24.51
C LYS A 91 12.35 8.08 -25.73
N TYR A 92 11.44 7.11 -25.59
CA TYR A 92 11.27 6.06 -26.59
C TYR A 92 9.90 6.05 -27.27
N PHE A 93 8.83 6.42 -26.55
CA PHE A 93 7.48 6.32 -27.12
C PHE A 93 6.99 7.65 -27.71
N GLY A 94 7.28 8.78 -27.08
CA GLY A 94 6.84 10.11 -27.53
C GLY A 94 5.32 10.32 -27.49
N ASP A 95 4.55 9.34 -26.99
CA ASP A 95 3.10 9.41 -26.90
C ASP A 95 2.68 10.29 -25.72
N LYS A 96 1.95 11.38 -26.03
CA LYS A 96 1.52 12.37 -25.03
C LYS A 96 0.63 11.76 -23.96
N LYS A 97 -0.21 10.77 -24.29
CA LYS A 97 -1.13 10.14 -23.33
C LYS A 97 -0.36 9.28 -22.33
N LEU A 98 0.63 8.52 -22.79
CA LEU A 98 1.52 7.76 -21.92
C LEU A 98 2.34 8.67 -21.00
N ILE A 99 2.90 9.76 -21.54
CA ILE A 99 3.65 10.74 -20.76
C ILE A 99 2.77 11.33 -19.66
N ILE A 100 1.58 11.84 -20.01
CA ILE A 100 0.65 12.45 -19.05
C ILE A 100 0.19 11.41 -18.02
N GLY A 101 -0.17 10.20 -18.46
CA GLY A 101 -0.66 9.15 -17.56
C GLY A 101 0.39 8.73 -16.54
N PHE A 102 1.62 8.45 -16.96
CA PHE A 102 2.70 8.11 -16.01
C PHE A 102 3.10 9.29 -15.13
N ALA A 103 3.05 10.52 -15.64
CA ALA A 103 3.29 11.72 -14.83
C ALA A 103 2.22 11.89 -13.73
N VAL A 104 0.95 11.66 -14.06
CA VAL A 104 -0.15 11.69 -13.08
C VAL A 104 0.00 10.59 -12.05
N MET A 105 0.29 9.34 -12.47
CA MET A 105 0.53 8.23 -11.53
C MET A 105 1.68 8.54 -10.58
N LEU A 106 2.82 9.03 -11.11
CA LEU A 106 3.95 9.43 -10.28
C LEU A 106 3.59 10.57 -9.33
N GLY A 107 2.84 11.58 -9.80
CA GLY A 107 2.36 12.68 -8.97
C GLY A 107 1.47 12.22 -7.81
N ILE A 108 0.59 11.25 -8.05
CA ILE A 108 -0.25 10.64 -7.00
C ILE A 108 0.62 9.95 -5.95
N VAL A 109 1.58 9.12 -6.36
CA VAL A 109 2.47 8.44 -5.40
C VAL A 109 3.29 9.44 -4.60
N LEU A 110 3.84 10.47 -5.24
CA LEU A 110 4.58 11.52 -4.53
C LEU A 110 3.71 12.21 -3.47
N LEU A 111 2.45 12.53 -3.80
CA LEU A 111 1.49 13.07 -2.84
C LEU A 111 1.26 12.08 -1.68
N MET A 112 1.07 10.80 -1.97
CA MET A 112 0.86 9.78 -0.94
C MET A 112 2.10 9.65 -0.04
N SER A 113 3.28 9.44 -0.61
CA SER A 113 4.52 9.18 0.11
C SER A 113 4.99 10.34 0.97
N PHE A 114 4.84 11.57 0.47
CA PHE A 114 5.37 12.76 1.15
C PHE A 114 4.34 13.51 1.99
N TYR A 115 3.04 13.25 1.80
CA TYR A 115 1.99 13.97 2.54
C TYR A 115 1.00 13.03 3.25
N VAL A 116 0.29 12.16 2.52
CA VAL A 116 -0.80 11.35 3.10
C VAL A 116 -0.25 10.31 4.09
N THR A 117 0.73 9.52 3.69
CA THR A 117 1.28 8.41 4.47
C THR A 117 2.01 8.87 5.74
N PRO A 118 2.87 9.91 5.71
CA PRO A 118 3.46 10.46 6.93
C PRO A 118 2.42 10.88 7.97
N GLN A 119 1.35 11.55 7.54
CA GLN A 119 0.26 11.96 8.44
C GLN A 119 -0.51 10.76 8.98
N MET A 120 -0.81 9.78 8.12
CA MET A 120 -1.50 8.56 8.54
C MET A 120 -0.67 7.76 9.57
N ILE A 121 0.65 7.71 9.41
CA ILE A 121 1.57 7.08 10.38
C ILE A 121 1.56 7.83 11.71
N ASP A 122 1.69 9.16 11.69
CA ASP A 122 1.71 9.98 12.90
C ASP A 122 0.43 9.79 13.73
N VAL A 123 -0.72 9.90 13.07
CA VAL A 123 -2.04 9.75 13.71
C VAL A 123 -2.25 8.30 14.15
N GLY A 124 -1.84 7.34 13.33
CA GLY A 124 -1.91 5.92 13.68
C GLY A 124 -1.11 5.58 14.94
N ARG A 125 0.08 6.17 15.12
CA ARG A 125 0.91 5.97 16.31
C ARG A 125 0.26 6.51 17.58
N LYS A 126 -0.45 7.63 17.47
CA LYS A 126 -1.23 8.18 18.58
C LYS A 126 -2.40 7.27 18.99
N LEU A 127 -2.87 6.42 18.09
CA LEU A 127 -4.00 5.52 18.31
C LEU A 127 -3.60 4.10 18.76
N ASP A 128 -2.31 3.74 18.75
CA ASP A 128 -1.88 2.34 18.94
C ASP A 128 -2.21 1.78 20.33
N PHE A 129 -2.27 2.63 21.36
CA PHE A 129 -2.54 2.23 22.75
C PHE A 129 -3.66 3.04 23.41
N VAL A 130 -4.47 3.74 22.62
CA VAL A 130 -5.58 4.55 23.12
C VAL A 130 -6.86 3.72 23.14
N PRO A 131 -7.63 3.73 24.26
CA PRO A 131 -8.95 3.11 24.29
C PRO A 131 -9.84 3.65 23.17
N ARG A 132 -10.58 2.75 22.52
CA ARG A 132 -11.50 3.11 21.42
C ARG A 132 -12.90 3.44 21.89
N GLU A 133 -13.17 3.25 23.18
CA GLU A 133 -14.44 3.53 23.82
C GLU A 133 -14.19 4.45 25.03
N PRO A 134 -14.65 5.71 24.99
CA PRO A 134 -15.27 6.38 23.85
C PRO A 134 -14.27 6.61 22.70
N ALA A 135 -14.77 6.82 21.47
CA ALA A 135 -13.92 7.00 20.30
C ALA A 135 -13.06 8.27 20.40
N PRO A 136 -11.72 8.16 20.25
CA PRO A 136 -10.85 9.34 20.28
C PRO A 136 -11.03 10.19 19.00
N PRO A 137 -10.93 11.52 19.08
CA PRO A 137 -11.07 12.42 17.92
C PRO A 137 -10.18 12.03 16.73
N GLU A 138 -8.96 11.57 17.01
CA GLU A 138 -7.95 11.16 16.04
C GLU A 138 -8.40 9.99 15.16
N LEU A 139 -9.36 9.17 15.63
CA LEU A 139 -9.88 8.03 14.88
C LEU A 139 -10.60 8.47 13.58
N SER A 140 -11.33 9.59 13.65
CA SER A 140 -12.02 10.17 12.49
C SER A 140 -11.04 10.68 11.43
N TRP A 141 -9.99 11.36 11.88
CA TRP A 141 -8.93 11.88 11.03
C TRP A 141 -8.11 10.76 10.38
N PHE A 142 -7.76 9.72 11.16
CA PHE A 142 -7.13 8.51 10.63
C PHE A 142 -7.99 7.86 9.55
N GLY A 143 -9.29 7.72 9.79
CA GLY A 143 -10.23 7.14 8.83
C GLY A 143 -10.29 7.94 7.52
N MET A 144 -10.29 9.26 7.60
CA MET A 144 -10.27 10.14 6.42
C MET A 144 -8.97 9.99 5.61
N LEU A 145 -7.80 10.00 6.28
CA LEU A 145 -6.50 9.81 5.62
C LEU A 145 -6.38 8.43 4.97
N HIS A 146 -6.82 7.39 5.68
CA HIS A 146 -6.85 6.02 5.14
C HIS A 146 -7.78 5.91 3.93
N GLY A 147 -8.97 6.51 3.99
CA GLY A 147 -9.90 6.56 2.87
C GLY A 147 -9.32 7.29 1.66
N LEU A 148 -8.67 8.44 1.88
CA LEU A 148 -7.97 9.18 0.83
C LEU A 148 -6.87 8.34 0.19
N TYR A 149 -6.03 7.68 0.99
CA TYR A 149 -5.00 6.76 0.51
C TYR A 149 -5.62 5.67 -0.38
N SER A 150 -6.67 4.98 0.11
CA SER A 150 -7.31 3.88 -0.63
C SER A 150 -7.93 4.33 -1.95
N VAL A 151 -8.55 5.51 -1.99
CA VAL A 151 -9.14 6.06 -3.22
C VAL A 151 -8.07 6.44 -4.23
N LEU A 152 -6.98 7.07 -3.78
CA LEU A 152 -5.85 7.42 -4.65
C LEU A 152 -5.18 6.17 -5.25
N ASP A 153 -4.97 5.14 -4.43
CA ASP A 153 -4.43 3.85 -4.87
C ASP A 153 -5.35 3.19 -5.92
N LEU A 154 -6.66 3.19 -5.69
CA LEU A 154 -7.63 2.66 -6.65
C LEU A 154 -7.64 3.44 -7.98
N ILE A 155 -7.61 4.78 -7.91
CA ILE A 155 -7.50 5.63 -9.11
C ILE A 155 -6.23 5.29 -9.88
N MET A 156 -5.11 5.12 -9.18
CA MET A 156 -3.83 4.75 -9.78
C MET A 156 -3.90 3.39 -10.48
N LEU A 157 -4.54 2.38 -9.88
CA LEU A 157 -4.77 1.08 -10.51
C LEU A 157 -5.58 1.23 -11.81
N VAL A 158 -6.66 2.01 -11.81
CA VAL A 158 -7.49 2.26 -12.99
C VAL A 158 -6.67 2.95 -14.10
N ILE A 159 -5.89 3.97 -13.74
CA ILE A 159 -5.00 4.65 -14.70
C ILE A 159 -3.95 3.67 -15.24
N GLY A 160 -3.33 2.85 -14.39
CA GLY A 160 -2.31 1.90 -14.83
C GLY A 160 -2.85 0.79 -15.75
N ILE A 161 -4.08 0.32 -15.52
CA ILE A 161 -4.76 -0.59 -16.45
C ILE A 161 -4.98 0.10 -17.80
N TRP A 162 -5.45 1.35 -17.78
CA TRP A 162 -5.62 2.14 -19.00
C TRP A 162 -4.29 2.37 -19.73
N MET A 163 -3.20 2.68 -19.01
CA MET A 163 -1.86 2.81 -19.56
C MET A 163 -1.37 1.51 -20.19
N SER A 164 -1.71 0.35 -19.61
CA SER A 164 -1.36 -0.95 -20.18
C SER A 164 -2.02 -1.16 -21.55
N VAL A 165 -3.28 -0.76 -21.69
CA VAL A 165 -4.00 -0.80 -22.99
C VAL A 165 -3.36 0.16 -24.00
N LEU A 166 -2.98 1.36 -23.58
CA LEU A 166 -2.29 2.31 -24.47
C LEU A 166 -0.91 1.80 -24.89
N LEU A 167 -0.14 1.25 -23.95
CA LEU A 167 1.20 0.72 -24.20
C LEU A 167 1.17 -0.45 -25.20
N ALA A 168 0.15 -1.31 -25.13
CA ALA A 168 -0.05 -2.41 -26.07
C ALA A 168 -0.27 -1.94 -27.52
N LYS A 169 -0.82 -0.72 -27.70
CA LYS A 169 -1.05 -0.11 -29.02
C LYS A 169 0.18 0.56 -29.61
N ILE A 170 1.24 0.79 -28.82
CA ILE A 170 2.49 1.35 -29.32
C ILE A 170 3.17 0.31 -30.22
N PRO A 171 3.51 0.64 -31.48
CA PRO A 171 4.26 -0.26 -32.35
C PRO A 171 5.60 -0.66 -31.71
N ASP A 172 6.08 -1.88 -31.95
CA ASP A 172 7.45 -2.19 -31.58
C ASP A 172 8.39 -1.26 -32.35
N LEU A 173 9.19 -0.50 -31.60
CA LEU A 173 10.29 0.25 -32.18
C LEU A 173 11.17 -0.75 -32.93
N LYS A 174 11.25 -0.62 -34.26
CA LYS A 174 12.26 -1.32 -35.05
C LYS A 174 13.62 -0.92 -34.47
N ARG A 175 14.39 -1.91 -34.04
CA ARG A 175 15.73 -1.75 -33.47
C ARG A 175 16.63 -1.01 -34.44
#